data_AF-A0A958ITT7-F1
#
_entry.id   AF-A0A958ITT7-F1
#
_cell.length_a   1.000
_cell.length_b   1.000
_cell.length_c   1.000
_cell.angle_alpha   90.00
_cell.angle_beta   90.00
_cell.angle_gamma   90.00
#
_symmetry.space_group_name_H-M   'P 1'
#
loop_
_entity.id
_entity.type
_entity.pdbx_description
1 polymer ?
#
loop_
_entity_poly.entity_id
_entity_poly.type
_entity_poly.pdbx_seq_one_letter_code
_entity_poly.pdbx_strand_id
1 'polypeptide(L)'
;MTARIPSQRLFPRIQPLPLLLPLLLTTGLLAHEFYVSICKIKFDPETHSLAVSFRIFTNDLEDALAARSGERLQLGEEKVDPAAAQQIADYIGEKVAIKVNDRPVALVFVQTRNDFDAVECIFRADSIDTVQKLFIHNEILTDRI
;
A
#
# COMPACT_ATOMS: atom_id res chain seq x y z
N MET A 1 -26.28 28.06 81.02
CA MET A 1 -27.42 27.15 80.79
C MET A 1 -28.27 27.80 79.71
N THR A 2 -28.50 27.27 78.52
CA THR A 2 -28.40 25.92 77.95
C THR A 2 -28.14 26.06 76.45
N ALA A 3 -27.21 25.26 75.92
CA ALA A 3 -26.95 25.14 74.50
C ALA A 3 -28.05 24.28 73.82
N ARG A 4 -28.49 24.67 72.62
CA ARG A 4 -29.18 23.76 71.68
C ARG A 4 -28.72 24.03 70.24
N ILE A 5 -27.68 23.27 69.88
CA ILE A 5 -27.45 22.49 68.65
C ILE A 5 -28.30 22.89 67.43
N PRO A 6 -27.69 23.30 66.30
CA PRO A 6 -28.41 23.51 65.05
C PRO A 6 -28.77 22.18 64.38
N SER A 7 -29.91 22.18 63.71
CA SER A 7 -30.50 21.04 63.01
C SER A 7 -29.57 20.46 61.94
N GLN A 8 -29.30 19.16 62.06
CA GLN A 8 -28.64 18.34 61.06
C GLN A 8 -29.51 18.32 59.79
N ARG A 9 -29.12 19.09 58.76
CA ARG A 9 -29.72 18.98 57.43
C ARG A 9 -29.20 17.70 56.78
N LEU A 10 -30.11 16.75 56.58
CA LEU A 10 -29.89 15.52 55.84
C LEU A 10 -29.66 15.86 54.36
N PHE A 11 -28.40 15.90 53.91
CA PHE A 11 -28.07 16.02 52.49
C PHE A 11 -27.95 14.62 51.87
N PRO A 12 -28.48 14.39 50.66
CA PRO A 12 -28.48 13.07 50.04
C PRO A 12 -27.05 12.66 49.67
N ARG A 13 -26.73 11.39 49.91
CA ARG A 13 -25.46 10.76 49.52
C ARG A 13 -25.47 10.59 47.99
N ILE A 14 -25.05 11.61 47.26
CA ILE A 14 -24.85 11.53 45.80
C ILE A 14 -23.67 10.57 45.59
N GLN A 15 -23.93 9.31 45.23
CA GLN A 15 -22.88 8.47 44.66
C GLN A 15 -22.47 9.12 43.34
N PRO A 16 -21.18 9.47 43.13
CA PRO A 16 -20.75 9.89 41.82
C PRO A 16 -20.96 8.71 40.86
N LEU A 17 -21.92 8.89 39.96
CA LEU A 17 -22.15 8.07 38.77
C LEU A 17 -20.78 7.78 38.13
N PRO A 18 -20.46 6.55 37.70
CA PRO A 18 -19.12 6.21 37.27
C PRO A 18 -18.81 6.96 35.96
N LEU A 19 -18.19 8.12 36.08
CA LEU A 19 -17.61 8.93 35.00
C LEU A 19 -16.35 8.26 34.43
N LEU A 20 -16.33 6.92 34.39
CA LEU A 20 -15.29 6.11 33.79
C LEU A 20 -15.80 5.46 32.50
N LEU A 21 -17.12 5.30 32.34
CA LEU A 21 -17.71 4.71 31.16
C LEU A 21 -17.54 5.53 29.87
N PRO A 22 -17.66 6.89 29.85
CA PRO A 22 -17.47 7.64 28.60
C PRO A 22 -15.99 7.77 28.19
N LEU A 23 -15.05 7.57 29.13
CA LEU A 23 -13.62 7.61 28.82
C LEU A 23 -13.18 6.35 28.04
N LEU A 24 -13.82 5.20 28.29
CA LEU A 24 -13.55 3.94 27.61
C LEU A 24 -14.01 3.91 26.14
N LEU A 25 -14.92 4.80 25.71
CA LEU A 25 -15.42 4.84 24.33
C LEU A 25 -14.54 5.67 23.37
N THR A 26 -13.52 6.38 23.87
CA THR A 26 -12.69 7.27 23.03
C THR A 26 -11.46 6.59 22.43
N THR A 27 -11.19 5.32 22.74
CA THR A 27 -10.08 4.55 22.17
C THR A 27 -10.42 3.92 20.80
N GLY A 28 -11.51 4.35 20.17
CA GLY A 28 -11.95 3.88 18.87
C GLY A 28 -11.06 4.36 17.72
N LEU A 29 -10.26 3.42 17.18
CA LEU A 29 -9.96 3.26 15.75
C LEU A 29 -9.10 4.37 15.10
N LEU A 30 -7.79 4.35 15.36
CA LEU A 30 -6.82 4.75 14.34
C LEU A 30 -6.74 3.62 13.30
N ALA A 31 -7.73 3.56 12.41
CA ALA A 31 -7.61 2.77 11.20
C ALA A 31 -6.55 3.46 10.32
N HIS A 32 -5.33 2.93 10.31
CA HIS A 32 -4.31 3.33 9.36
C HIS A 32 -4.68 2.82 7.96
N GLU A 33 -4.38 3.59 6.93
CA GLU A 33 -4.46 3.12 5.55
C GLU A 33 -3.49 1.96 5.35
N PHE A 34 -3.91 0.91 4.65
CA PHE A 34 -3.11 -0.27 4.38
C PHE A 34 -2.91 -0.41 2.89
N TYR A 35 -1.66 -0.29 2.46
CA TYR A 35 -1.26 -0.37 1.06
C TYR A 35 -0.62 -1.74 0.79
N VAL A 36 -1.03 -2.39 -0.30
CA VAL A 36 -0.50 -3.72 -0.66
C VAL A 36 -0.27 -3.84 -2.15
N SER A 37 0.80 -4.54 -2.49
CA SER A 37 1.07 -4.99 -3.85
C SER A 37 1.47 -6.47 -3.85
N ILE A 38 1.21 -7.15 -4.96
CA ILE A 38 1.65 -8.55 -5.19
C ILE A 38 2.66 -8.54 -6.32
N CYS A 39 3.89 -8.97 -6.04
CA CYS A 39 4.91 -9.23 -7.04
C CYS A 39 4.94 -10.73 -7.37
N LYS A 40 4.77 -11.07 -8.65
CA LYS A 40 4.94 -12.43 -9.17
C LYS A 40 6.10 -12.43 -10.15
N ILE A 41 6.99 -13.40 -10.03
CA ILE A 41 8.12 -13.59 -10.94
C ILE A 41 8.07 -15.03 -11.45
N LYS A 42 8.10 -15.19 -12.77
CA LYS A 42 8.14 -16.48 -13.45
C LYS A 42 9.33 -16.52 -14.40
N PHE A 43 10.17 -17.54 -14.23
CA PHE A 43 11.22 -17.87 -15.18
C PHE A 43 10.66 -18.75 -16.31
N ASP A 44 10.98 -18.39 -17.54
CA ASP A 44 10.67 -19.16 -18.73
C ASP A 44 11.98 -19.61 -19.40
N PRO A 45 12.34 -20.91 -19.27
CA PRO A 45 13.57 -21.44 -19.85
C PRO A 45 13.50 -21.57 -21.38
N GLU A 46 12.31 -21.60 -21.98
CA GLU A 46 12.19 -21.70 -23.45
C GLU A 46 12.51 -20.36 -24.12
N THR A 47 12.11 -19.26 -23.47
CA THR A 47 12.33 -17.91 -23.97
C THR A 47 13.52 -17.20 -23.33
N HIS A 48 14.25 -17.87 -22.43
CA HIS A 48 15.38 -17.31 -21.67
C HIS A 48 15.03 -15.96 -21.02
N SER A 49 13.85 -15.89 -20.41
CA SER A 49 13.30 -14.63 -19.89
C SER A 49 12.64 -14.78 -18.52
N LEU A 50 12.58 -13.68 -17.79
CA LEU A 50 11.75 -13.51 -16.60
C LEU A 50 10.53 -12.69 -16.95
N ALA A 51 9.34 -13.24 -16.71
CA ALA A 51 8.10 -12.49 -16.66
C ALA A 51 7.86 -12.02 -15.22
N VAL A 52 7.66 -10.73 -15.03
CA VAL A 52 7.41 -10.12 -13.73
C VAL A 52 6.07 -9.40 -13.79
N SER A 53 5.19 -9.62 -12.83
CA SER A 53 3.94 -8.87 -12.71
C SER A 53 3.78 -8.25 -11.32
N PHE A 54 3.27 -7.02 -11.30
CA PHE A 54 2.91 -6.31 -10.09
C PHE A 54 1.41 -6.04 -10.13
N ARG A 55 0.65 -6.70 -9.26
CA ARG A 55 -0.76 -6.39 -9.05
C ARG A 55 -0.88 -5.38 -7.91
N ILE A 56 -1.46 -4.23 -8.21
CA ILE A 56 -1.57 -3.08 -7.30
C ILE A 56 -3.00 -2.55 -7.40
N PHE A 57 -3.62 -2.16 -6.29
CA PHE A 57 -4.92 -1.47 -6.35
C PHE A 57 -4.80 -0.23 -7.23
N THR A 58 -5.76 -0.08 -8.15
CA THR A 58 -5.70 0.93 -9.21
C THR A 58 -5.59 2.32 -8.62
N ASN A 59 -6.44 2.65 -7.64
CA ASN A 59 -6.45 3.96 -6.97
C ASN A 59 -5.12 4.27 -6.27
N ASP A 60 -4.52 3.29 -5.59
CA ASP A 60 -3.25 3.48 -4.88
C ASP A 60 -2.11 3.76 -5.86
N LEU A 61 -2.09 3.06 -6.99
CA LEU A 61 -1.10 3.31 -8.03
C LEU A 61 -1.31 4.69 -8.68
N GLU A 62 -2.55 5.05 -9.01
CA GLU A 62 -2.85 6.39 -9.53
C GLU A 62 -2.41 7.49 -8.58
N ASP A 63 -2.65 7.33 -7.27
CA ASP A 63 -2.25 8.28 -6.24
C ASP A 63 -0.72 8.38 -6.13
N ALA A 64 -0.02 7.25 -6.16
CA ALA A 64 1.44 7.20 -6.14
C ALA A 64 2.07 7.84 -7.39
N LEU A 65 1.47 7.63 -8.56
CA LEU A 65 1.92 8.27 -9.81
C LEU A 65 1.63 9.77 -9.81
N ALA A 66 0.44 10.18 -9.37
CA ALA A 66 0.03 11.57 -9.29
C ALA A 66 0.90 12.37 -8.32
N ALA A 67 1.33 11.78 -7.21
CA ALA A 67 2.24 12.40 -6.26
C ALA A 67 3.62 12.74 -6.88
N ARG A 68 4.02 12.01 -7.93
CA ARG A 68 5.31 12.19 -8.63
C ARG A 68 5.21 13.14 -9.82
N SER A 69 4.14 12.99 -10.62
CA SER A 69 3.98 13.73 -11.88
C SER A 69 3.17 15.02 -11.74
N GLY A 70 2.36 15.15 -10.67
CA GLY A 70 1.37 16.22 -10.52
C GLY A 70 0.09 16.02 -11.33
N GLU A 71 0.00 14.95 -12.11
CA GLU A 71 -1.17 14.61 -12.93
C GLU A 71 -1.75 13.27 -12.51
N ARG A 72 -3.06 13.24 -12.24
CA ARG A 72 -3.75 11.99 -11.96
C ARG A 72 -4.13 11.29 -13.25
N LEU A 73 -3.45 10.18 -13.51
CA LEU A 73 -3.81 9.26 -14.59
C LEU A 73 -5.07 8.47 -14.20
N GLN A 74 -5.89 8.12 -15.19
CA GLN A 74 -6.98 7.17 -15.01
C GLN A 74 -6.54 5.82 -15.57
N LEU A 75 -6.21 4.90 -14.67
CA LEU A 75 -5.85 3.53 -15.00
C LEU A 75 -7.14 2.71 -14.98
N GLY A 76 -7.38 1.87 -16.00
CA GLY A 76 -8.65 1.13 -16.10
C GLY A 76 -9.27 1.12 -17.50
N GLU A 77 -8.76 1.92 -18.42
CA GLU A 77 -9.11 1.81 -19.83
C GLU A 77 -8.50 0.56 -20.47
N GLU A 78 -9.13 0.05 -21.54
CA GLU A 78 -8.69 -1.17 -22.23
C GLU A 78 -7.28 -1.03 -22.83
N LYS A 79 -6.86 0.20 -23.10
CA LYS A 79 -5.51 0.53 -23.55
C LYS A 79 -4.93 1.66 -22.69
N VAL A 80 -3.82 1.38 -22.03
CA VAL A 80 -3.09 2.39 -21.26
C VAL A 80 -2.45 3.40 -22.21
N ASP A 81 -2.65 4.68 -21.90
CA ASP A 81 -2.03 5.80 -22.59
C ASP A 81 -0.48 5.68 -22.55
N PRO A 82 0.25 5.99 -23.63
CA PRO A 82 1.72 5.94 -23.63
C PRO A 82 2.39 6.72 -22.48
N ALA A 83 1.84 7.86 -22.09
CA ALA A 83 2.33 8.64 -20.95
C ALA A 83 2.13 7.87 -19.64
N ALA A 84 0.99 7.21 -19.47
CA ALA A 84 0.72 6.37 -18.31
C ALA A 84 1.64 5.14 -18.26
N ALA A 85 1.90 4.49 -19.41
CA ALA A 85 2.84 3.39 -19.51
C ALA A 85 4.26 3.81 -19.08
N GLN A 86 4.71 5.00 -19.51
CA GLN A 86 6.01 5.54 -19.11
C GLN A 86 6.07 5.83 -17.61
N GLN A 87 5.04 6.49 -17.04
CA GLN A 87 5.01 6.78 -15.61
C GLN A 87 5.02 5.51 -14.75
N ILE A 88 4.30 4.45 -15.17
CA ILE A 88 4.34 3.14 -14.53
C ILE A 88 5.74 2.53 -14.61
N ALA A 89 6.36 2.53 -15.79
CA ALA A 89 7.70 1.98 -15.98
C ALA A 89 8.73 2.69 -15.09
N ASP A 90 8.69 4.03 -15.03
CA ASP A 90 9.59 4.84 -14.21
C ASP A 90 9.35 4.61 -12.71
N TYR A 91 8.09 4.50 -12.29
CA TYR A 91 7.74 4.21 -10.89
C TYR A 91 8.29 2.85 -10.45
N ILE A 92 7.99 1.81 -11.22
CA ILE A 92 8.42 0.45 -10.89
C ILE A 92 9.95 0.32 -10.97
N GLY A 93 10.59 0.97 -11.94
CA GLY A 93 12.04 0.99 -12.07
C GLY A 93 12.76 1.70 -10.91
N GLU A 94 12.11 2.67 -10.26
CA GLU A 94 12.62 3.32 -9.05
C GLU A 94 12.40 2.47 -7.80
N LYS A 95 11.23 1.84 -7.68
CA LYS A 95 10.80 1.10 -6.48
C LYS A 95 11.24 -0.36 -6.43
N VAL A 96 11.66 -0.93 -7.55
CA VAL A 96 11.97 -2.37 -7.64
C VAL A 96 13.33 -2.59 -8.27
N ALA A 97 14.16 -3.35 -7.56
CA ALA A 97 15.43 -3.84 -8.08
C ALA A 97 15.47 -5.37 -8.01
N ILE A 98 15.79 -5.99 -9.16
CA ILE A 98 15.95 -7.45 -9.27
C ILE A 98 17.39 -7.75 -9.66
N LYS A 99 17.96 -8.79 -9.05
CA LYS A 99 19.23 -9.38 -9.48
C LYS A 99 19.07 -10.87 -9.69
N VAL A 100 19.60 -11.36 -10.79
CA VAL A 100 19.70 -12.79 -11.11
C VAL A 100 21.17 -13.17 -11.11
N ASN A 101 21.53 -14.18 -10.33
CA ASN A 101 22.92 -14.65 -10.21
C ASN A 101 23.89 -13.48 -9.89
N ASP A 102 23.48 -12.64 -8.93
CA ASP A 102 24.20 -11.45 -8.46
C ASP A 102 24.36 -10.31 -9.51
N ARG A 103 23.76 -10.44 -10.69
CA ARG A 103 23.75 -9.40 -11.75
C ARG A 103 22.42 -8.63 -11.77
N PRO A 104 22.43 -7.29 -11.77
CA PRO A 104 21.22 -6.50 -11.98
C PRO A 104 20.55 -6.82 -13.31
N VAL A 105 19.22 -6.87 -13.30
CA VAL A 105 18.40 -7.06 -14.50
C VAL A 105 17.47 -5.86 -14.68
N ALA A 106 17.42 -5.34 -15.89
CA ALA A 106 16.50 -4.27 -16.25
C ALA A 106 15.13 -4.88 -16.58
N LEU A 107 14.07 -4.31 -16.00
CA LEU A 107 12.69 -4.64 -16.33
C LEU A 107 12.23 -3.77 -17.50
N VAL A 108 11.70 -4.40 -18.53
CA VAL A 108 11.08 -3.74 -19.69
C VAL A 108 9.57 -3.84 -19.52
N PHE A 109 8.88 -2.70 -19.53
CA PHE A 109 7.42 -2.67 -19.48
C PHE A 109 6.83 -3.31 -20.74
N VAL A 110 5.84 -4.18 -20.56
CA VAL A 110 5.16 -4.88 -21.66
C VAL A 110 3.77 -4.31 -21.86
N GLN A 111 2.93 -4.37 -20.83
CA GLN A 111 1.54 -3.92 -20.86
C GLN A 111 0.98 -3.88 -19.43
N THR A 112 -0.23 -3.35 -19.29
CA THR A 112 -1.06 -3.58 -18.10
C THR A 112 -2.24 -4.49 -18.42
N ARG A 113 -2.88 -5.01 -17.37
CA ARG A 113 -4.17 -5.67 -17.44
C ARG A 113 -5.05 -5.19 -16.30
N ASN A 114 -6.30 -4.85 -16.61
CA ASN A 114 -7.29 -4.53 -15.59
C ASN A 114 -7.76 -5.82 -14.90
N ASP A 115 -7.76 -5.82 -13.57
CA ASP A 115 -8.13 -6.93 -12.71
C ASP A 115 -9.03 -6.41 -11.58
N PHE A 116 -10.30 -6.17 -11.92
CA PHE A 116 -11.33 -5.58 -11.05
C PHE A 116 -10.92 -4.23 -10.45
N ASP A 117 -10.47 -4.24 -9.20
CA ASP A 117 -10.03 -3.08 -8.40
C ASP A 117 -8.51 -2.87 -8.43
N ALA A 118 -7.80 -3.71 -9.17
CA ALA A 118 -6.36 -3.67 -9.33
C ALA A 118 -5.96 -3.57 -10.80
N VAL A 119 -4.75 -3.09 -11.01
CA VAL A 119 -4.04 -3.14 -12.27
C VAL A 119 -2.84 -4.07 -12.12
N GLU A 120 -2.72 -5.03 -13.04
CA GLU A 120 -1.55 -5.88 -13.16
C GLU A 120 -0.59 -5.25 -14.17
N CYS A 121 0.53 -4.72 -13.69
CA CYS A 121 1.60 -4.17 -14.51
C CYS A 121 2.58 -5.29 -14.87
N ILE A 122 2.76 -5.57 -16.16
CA ILE A 122 3.55 -6.70 -16.65
C ILE A 122 4.87 -6.19 -17.24
N PHE A 123 5.95 -6.80 -16.79
CA PHE A 123 7.32 -6.52 -17.20
C PHE A 123 8.02 -7.81 -17.66
N ARG A 124 9.08 -7.63 -18.43
CA ARG A 124 9.97 -8.70 -18.89
C ARG A 124 11.43 -8.34 -18.67
N ALA A 125 12.25 -9.31 -18.32
CA ALA A 125 13.70 -9.22 -18.44
C ALA A 125 14.20 -10.39 -19.31
N ASP A 126 14.89 -10.06 -20.40
CA ASP A 126 15.44 -11.04 -21.33
C ASP A 126 16.89 -11.42 -20.98
N SER A 127 17.46 -12.36 -21.73
CA SER A 127 18.85 -12.82 -21.58
C SER A 127 19.13 -13.47 -20.22
N ILE A 128 18.18 -14.28 -19.74
CA ILE A 128 18.28 -15.04 -18.50
C ILE A 128 18.32 -16.52 -18.83
N ASP A 129 19.52 -17.11 -18.83
CA ASP A 129 19.68 -18.53 -19.16
C ASP A 129 19.31 -19.46 -18.00
N THR A 130 19.67 -19.07 -16.78
CA THR A 130 19.41 -19.85 -15.58
C THR A 130 19.18 -18.94 -14.39
N VAL A 131 18.32 -19.38 -13.45
CA VAL A 131 18.07 -18.68 -12.19
C VAL A 131 18.52 -19.57 -11.05
N GLN A 132 19.79 -19.41 -10.64
CA GLN A 132 20.33 -20.11 -9.47
C GLN A 132 20.08 -19.30 -8.19
N LYS A 133 20.07 -17.97 -8.33
CA LYS A 133 19.90 -17.03 -7.23
C LYS A 133 19.08 -15.84 -7.70
N LEU A 134 18.06 -15.48 -6.91
CA LEU A 134 17.17 -14.36 -7.20
C LEU A 134 17.15 -13.44 -5.98
N PHE A 135 17.53 -12.18 -6.18
CA PHE A 135 17.34 -11.11 -5.20
C PHE A 135 16.28 -10.15 -5.69
N ILE A 136 15.40 -9.78 -4.76
CA ILE A 136 14.28 -8.87 -5.01
C ILE A 136 14.30 -7.84 -3.90
N HIS A 137 14.38 -6.57 -4.29
CA HIS A 137 14.08 -5.44 -3.44
C HIS A 137 12.85 -4.75 -4.03
N ASN A 138 11.80 -4.59 -3.22
CA ASN A 138 10.52 -4.05 -3.67
C ASN A 138 9.99 -3.09 -2.59
N GLU A 139 9.84 -1.83 -2.99
CA GLU A 139 9.36 -0.72 -2.17
C GLU A 139 8.11 -0.07 -2.79
N ILE A 140 7.33 -0.82 -3.56
CA ILE A 140 6.08 -0.33 -4.14
C ILE A 140 5.13 0.10 -3.01
N LEU A 141 4.61 1.33 -3.12
CA LEU A 141 3.69 2.02 -2.21
C LEU A 141 4.29 2.38 -0.83
N THR A 142 5.59 2.23 -0.60
CA THR A 142 6.20 2.62 0.69
C THR A 142 6.24 4.13 0.92
N ASP A 143 6.13 4.94 -0.14
CA ASP A 143 5.99 6.39 -0.09
C ASP A 143 4.61 6.86 0.43
N ARG A 144 3.68 5.92 0.64
CA ARG A 144 2.32 6.17 1.13
C ARG A 144 2.13 5.81 2.61
N ILE A 145 3.16 5.27 3.27
CA ILE A 145 3.14 4.82 4.68
C ILE A 145 3.54 5.95 5.63
#